data_AF-A0A285J2H4-F1
#
_entry.id   AF-A0A285J2H4-F1
#
_cell.length_a   1.000
_cell.length_b   1.000
_cell.length_c   1.000
_cell.angle_alpha   90.00
_cell.angle_beta   90.00
_cell.angle_gamma   90.00
#
_symmetry.space_group_name_H-M   'P 1'
#
loop_
_entity.id
_entity.type
_entity.pdbx_description
1 polymer ?
#
loop_
_entity_poly.entity_id
_entity_poly.type
_entity_poly.pdbx_seq_one_letter_code
_entity_poly.pdbx_strand_id
1 'polypeptide(L)'
;MNDLLNSIKLFFYERVSNPLVTAFCFSWLVFNYQFILVFFSGEDIIGKFHFLSEIYDSPSHLAIPKKWTIGLIYPLTTALTYIFFFPFLAKYVIKFHYQRSTELKNIKNIAEGEVLVSNKKAREIQRKINTLETEKEELETRHKSEIKAFQEQIETLTTETNGRLEVMQKNLSDVNQENTELKAALKVLKDTAEGSEATKINAEKNLAMLREQLSNVSDDRNSERARQAIKSAITHASNSLNVNSLYELIGTPRSNTERDLAFLIISNLLNGETMSKEEVYSISKAGKSETGSMLNRLASKNILKHEKDADGRYRYSLTKLGIEKVKTLLANAS
;
A
#
# COMPACT_ATOMS: atom_id res chain seq x y z
N MET A 1 -77.98 46.04 3.07
CA MET A 1 -77.81 45.44 4.42
C MET A 1 -76.52 44.63 4.53
N ASN A 2 -76.17 43.81 3.54
CA ASN A 2 -74.93 43.02 3.57
C ASN A 2 -73.65 43.86 3.63
N ASP A 3 -73.61 45.02 2.97
CA ASP A 3 -72.44 45.91 3.01
C ASP A 3 -72.20 46.54 4.38
N LEU A 4 -73.26 46.78 5.14
CA LEU A 4 -73.20 47.30 6.51
C LEU A 4 -72.72 46.21 7.48
N LEU A 5 -73.19 44.97 7.30
CA LEU A 5 -72.67 43.83 8.06
C LEU A 5 -71.20 43.54 7.73
N ASN A 6 -70.79 43.73 6.47
CA ASN A 6 -69.40 43.53 6.05
C ASN A 6 -68.48 44.63 6.56
N SER A 7 -68.91 45.90 6.58
CA SER A 7 -68.11 46.99 7.16
C SER A 7 -67.97 46.86 8.69
N ILE A 8 -69.03 46.42 9.38
CA ILE A 8 -68.97 46.11 10.81
C ILE A 8 -68.00 44.94 11.05
N LYS A 9 -68.09 43.85 10.28
CA LYS A 9 -67.16 42.71 10.40
C LYS A 9 -65.72 43.11 10.15
N LEU A 10 -65.45 43.92 9.13
CA LEU A 10 -64.10 44.38 8.81
C LEU A 10 -63.53 45.23 9.94
N PHE A 11 -64.34 46.14 10.49
CA PHE A 11 -63.96 46.97 11.64
C PHE A 11 -63.69 46.14 12.90
N PHE A 12 -64.53 45.13 13.18
CA PHE A 12 -64.27 44.20 14.27
C PHE A 12 -63.02 43.37 14.00
N TYR A 13 -62.78 42.91 12.77
CA TYR A 13 -61.59 42.13 12.44
C TYR A 13 -60.29 42.93 12.64
N GLU A 14 -60.25 44.17 12.16
CA GLU A 14 -59.10 45.07 12.36
C GLU A 14 -58.87 45.38 13.84
N ARG A 15 -59.92 45.55 14.65
CA ARG A 15 -59.77 45.85 16.08
C ARG A 15 -59.54 44.63 16.96
N VAL A 16 -60.12 43.48 16.61
CA VAL A 16 -59.90 42.18 17.28
C VAL A 16 -58.48 41.69 17.05
N SER A 17 -57.85 42.12 15.95
CA SER A 17 -56.41 41.89 15.72
C SER A 17 -55.53 42.56 16.77
N ASN A 18 -56.02 43.58 17.48
CA ASN A 18 -55.31 44.18 18.60
C ASN A 18 -55.58 43.37 19.89
N PRO A 19 -54.59 42.64 20.42
CA PRO A 19 -54.76 41.80 21.61
C PRO A 19 -55.17 42.62 22.84
N LEU A 20 -54.81 43.90 22.91
CA LEU A 20 -55.20 44.80 24.00
C LEU A 20 -56.70 45.07 24.01
N VAL A 21 -57.27 45.39 22.85
CA VAL A 21 -58.70 45.67 22.74
C VAL A 21 -59.49 44.41 23.07
N THR A 22 -59.10 43.26 22.51
CA THR A 22 -59.77 41.98 22.77
C THR A 22 -59.70 41.59 24.24
N ALA A 23 -58.50 41.59 24.86
CA ALA A 23 -58.35 41.26 26.27
C ALA A 23 -59.09 42.25 27.19
N PHE A 24 -59.07 43.54 26.85
CA PHE A 24 -59.81 44.57 27.57
C PHE A 24 -61.32 44.35 27.47
N CYS A 25 -61.87 44.10 26.28
CA CYS A 25 -63.29 43.82 26.10
C CYS A 25 -63.73 42.60 26.89
N PHE A 26 -62.99 41.48 26.82
CA PHE A 26 -63.31 40.29 27.61
C PHE A 26 -63.22 40.58 29.11
N SER A 27 -62.16 41.23 29.57
CA SER A 27 -62.03 41.58 30.99
C SER A 27 -63.12 42.55 31.44
N TRP A 28 -63.51 43.49 30.59
CA TRP A 28 -64.58 44.44 30.85
C TRP A 28 -65.90 43.72 31.04
N LEU A 29 -66.23 42.75 30.18
CA LEU A 29 -67.44 41.94 30.32
C LEU A 29 -67.43 41.13 31.63
N VAL A 30 -66.27 40.59 32.03
CA VAL A 30 -66.13 39.84 33.29
C VAL A 30 -66.35 40.75 34.50
N PHE A 31 -65.73 41.93 34.55
CA PHE A 31 -65.88 42.85 35.69
C PHE A 31 -67.22 43.61 35.69
N ASN A 32 -67.81 43.83 34.52
CA ASN A 32 -69.09 44.52 34.35
C ASN A 32 -70.22 43.53 34.04
N TYR A 33 -70.15 42.30 34.56
CA TYR A 33 -71.18 41.28 34.33
C TYR A 33 -72.57 41.74 34.82
N GLN A 34 -72.63 42.55 35.89
CA GLN A 34 -73.89 43.11 36.38
C GLN A 34 -74.53 44.06 35.37
N PHE A 35 -73.74 44.84 34.63
CA PHE A 35 -74.25 45.66 33.53
C PHE A 35 -74.90 44.78 32.45
N ILE A 36 -74.26 43.66 32.09
CA ILE A 36 -74.79 42.71 31.11
C ILE A 36 -76.11 42.11 31.62
N LEU A 37 -76.15 41.67 32.88
CA LEU A 37 -77.36 41.10 33.49
C LEU A 37 -78.51 42.11 33.53
N VAL A 38 -78.26 43.36 33.91
CA VAL A 38 -79.27 44.42 33.91
C VAL A 38 -79.69 44.78 32.49
N PHE A 39 -78.77 44.80 31.53
CA PHE A 39 -79.08 45.07 30.13
C PHE A 39 -80.06 44.03 29.54
N PHE A 40 -79.83 42.75 29.85
CA PHE A 40 -80.70 41.65 29.45
C PHE A 40 -81.88 41.39 30.40
N SER A 41 -81.99 42.15 31.50
CA SER A 41 -83.16 42.08 32.36
C SER A 41 -84.40 42.58 31.61
N GLY A 42 -85.56 42.02 31.92
CA GLY A 42 -86.85 42.45 31.37
C GLY A 42 -87.38 43.76 31.95
N GLU A 43 -86.58 44.45 32.77
CA GLU A 43 -86.95 45.73 33.39
C GLU A 43 -87.14 46.86 32.37
N ASP A 44 -87.94 47.85 32.73
CA ASP A 44 -88.07 49.08 31.94
C ASP A 44 -86.74 49.85 31.91
N ILE A 45 -86.55 50.67 30.86
CA ILE A 45 -85.34 51.47 30.63
C ILE A 45 -85.02 52.31 31.88
N ILE A 46 -86.02 52.92 32.51
CA ILE A 46 -85.85 53.73 33.72
C ILE A 46 -85.35 52.87 34.88
N GLY A 47 -85.92 51.68 35.05
CA GLY A 47 -85.50 50.70 36.06
C GLY A 47 -84.05 50.28 35.86
N LYS A 48 -83.63 50.01 34.62
CA LYS A 48 -82.23 49.67 34.29
C LYS A 48 -81.26 50.77 34.69
N PHE A 49 -81.57 52.04 34.40
CA PHE A 49 -80.74 53.17 34.81
C PHE A 49 -80.67 53.32 36.33
N HIS A 50 -81.78 53.10 37.05
CA HIS A 50 -81.79 53.12 38.50
C HIS A 50 -80.86 52.04 39.08
N PHE A 51 -81.01 50.78 38.65
CA PHE A 51 -80.14 49.69 39.08
C PHE A 51 -78.66 49.94 38.77
N LEU A 52 -78.35 50.47 37.58
CA LEU A 52 -76.99 50.83 37.22
C LEU A 52 -76.44 51.95 38.11
N SER A 53 -77.23 53.00 38.38
CA SER A 53 -76.78 54.09 39.27
C SER A 53 -76.48 53.56 40.67
N GLU A 54 -77.32 52.69 41.22
CA GLU A 54 -77.11 52.11 42.55
C GLU A 54 -75.81 51.27 42.62
N ILE A 55 -75.56 50.45 41.61
CA ILE A 55 -74.36 49.61 41.52
C ILE A 55 -73.09 50.46 41.42
N TYR A 56 -73.11 51.50 40.60
CA TYR A 56 -71.92 52.26 40.24
C TYR A 56 -71.66 53.51 41.09
N ASP A 57 -72.68 54.09 41.74
CA ASP A 57 -72.55 55.25 42.63
C ASP A 57 -72.27 54.89 44.09
N SER A 58 -72.36 53.59 44.43
CA SER A 58 -71.95 53.11 45.76
C SER A 58 -70.46 53.43 46.01
N PRO A 59 -70.09 54.03 47.15
CA PRO A 59 -68.70 54.39 47.45
C PRO A 59 -67.80 53.15 47.44
N SER A 60 -66.62 53.27 46.83
CA SER A 60 -65.62 52.19 46.86
C SER A 60 -64.75 52.30 48.12
N HIS A 61 -64.16 51.17 48.50
CA HIS A 61 -63.20 51.06 49.59
C HIS A 61 -61.86 51.79 49.32
N LEU A 62 -61.60 52.20 48.07
CA LEU A 62 -60.34 52.80 47.62
C LEU A 62 -60.41 54.32 47.44
N ALA A 63 -61.49 54.98 47.89
CA ALA A 63 -61.76 56.42 47.70
C ALA A 63 -61.80 56.89 46.22
N ILE A 64 -61.76 55.97 45.26
CA ILE A 64 -61.96 56.23 43.83
C ILE A 64 -63.41 55.83 43.48
N PRO A 65 -64.17 56.60 42.70
CA PRO A 65 -65.53 56.19 42.33
C PRO A 65 -65.55 54.80 41.67
N LYS A 66 -66.48 53.91 42.09
CA LYS A 66 -66.61 52.54 41.56
C LYS A 66 -66.73 52.51 40.03
N LYS A 67 -67.35 53.55 39.45
CA LYS A 67 -67.42 53.81 38.00
C LYS A 67 -66.07 53.65 37.29
N TRP A 68 -65.01 54.25 37.83
CA TRP A 68 -63.69 54.24 37.19
C TRP A 68 -62.92 52.96 37.49
N THR A 69 -63.03 52.43 38.70
CA THR A 69 -62.29 51.22 39.11
C THR A 69 -62.81 49.97 38.40
N ILE A 70 -64.12 49.73 38.43
CA ILE A 70 -64.76 48.57 37.82
C ILE A 70 -64.91 48.76 36.30
N GLY A 71 -65.21 49.98 35.85
CA GLY A 71 -65.45 50.28 34.45
C GLY A 71 -64.19 50.35 33.59
N LEU A 72 -63.04 50.72 34.15
CA LEU A 72 -61.82 50.96 33.38
C LEU A 72 -60.56 50.34 33.99
N ILE A 73 -60.27 50.62 35.26
CA ILE A 73 -58.98 50.26 35.87
C ILE A 73 -58.81 48.74 36.00
N TYR A 74 -59.77 48.01 36.58
CA TYR A 74 -59.68 46.56 36.73
C TYR A 74 -59.67 45.81 35.39
N PRO A 75 -60.54 46.13 34.42
CA PRO A 75 -60.44 45.57 33.08
C PRO A 75 -59.11 45.84 32.38
N LEU A 76 -58.60 47.07 32.47
CA LEU A 76 -57.34 47.46 31.84
C LEU A 76 -56.14 46.77 32.49
N THR A 77 -56.06 46.76 33.83
CA THR A 77 -54.98 46.10 34.56
C THR A 77 -54.98 44.59 34.33
N THR A 78 -56.14 43.96 34.30
CA THR A 78 -56.27 42.53 33.99
C THR A 78 -55.91 42.23 32.55
N ALA A 79 -56.32 43.06 31.59
CA ALA A 79 -55.94 42.92 30.18
C ALA A 79 -54.42 43.07 29.99
N LEU A 80 -53.80 44.08 30.62
CA LEU A 80 -52.35 44.27 30.58
C LEU A 80 -51.63 43.10 31.25
N THR A 81 -52.11 42.67 32.42
CA THR A 81 -51.55 41.49 33.12
C THR A 81 -51.64 40.26 32.23
N TYR A 82 -52.79 39.99 31.62
CA TYR A 82 -52.94 38.89 30.68
C TYR A 82 -51.96 39.00 29.51
N ILE A 83 -51.86 40.15 28.85
CA ILE A 83 -50.99 40.33 27.67
C ILE A 83 -49.51 40.23 28.02
N PHE A 84 -49.06 40.72 29.17
CA PHE A 84 -47.65 40.71 29.53
C PHE A 84 -47.23 39.46 30.30
N PHE A 85 -48.09 38.96 31.19
CA PHE A 85 -47.79 37.80 32.04
C PHE A 85 -48.04 36.46 31.32
N PHE A 86 -49.12 36.35 30.54
CA PHE A 86 -49.47 35.10 29.88
C PHE A 86 -48.39 34.60 28.91
N PRO A 87 -47.74 35.43 28.07
CA PRO A 87 -46.66 34.97 27.20
C PRO A 87 -45.46 34.39 27.97
N PHE A 88 -45.16 34.93 29.17
CA PHE A 88 -44.09 34.40 30.00
C PHE A 88 -44.43 32.99 30.51
N LEU A 89 -45.65 32.81 31.04
CA LEU A 89 -46.14 31.51 31.48
C LEU A 89 -46.24 30.51 30.31
N ALA A 90 -46.76 30.95 29.18
CA ALA A 90 -46.88 30.15 27.96
C ALA A 90 -45.50 29.68 27.47
N LYS A 91 -44.49 30.58 27.44
CA LYS A 91 -43.11 30.22 27.06
C LYS A 91 -42.54 29.14 27.98
N TYR A 92 -42.80 29.23 29.29
CA TYR A 92 -42.37 28.23 30.26
C TYR A 92 -43.03 26.87 29.99
N VAL A 93 -44.35 26.83 29.84
CA VAL A 93 -45.12 25.60 29.58
C VAL A 93 -44.72 24.97 28.24
N ILE A 94 -44.59 25.76 27.17
CA ILE A 94 -44.17 25.28 25.86
C ILE A 94 -42.75 24.71 25.92
N LYS A 95 -41.81 25.39 26.60
CA LYS A 95 -40.44 24.89 26.78
C LYS A 95 -40.44 23.54 27.52
N PHE A 96 -41.21 23.43 28.61
CA PHE A 96 -41.33 22.19 29.36
C PHE A 96 -41.92 21.05 28.50
N HIS A 97 -43.00 21.32 27.77
CA HIS A 97 -43.60 20.34 26.85
C HIS A 97 -42.65 19.92 25.74
N TYR A 98 -41.91 20.86 25.14
CA TYR A 98 -40.95 20.56 24.09
C TYR A 98 -39.81 19.68 24.60
N GLN A 99 -39.29 19.96 25.79
CA GLN A 99 -38.26 19.13 26.43
C GLN A 99 -38.78 17.71 26.67
N ARG A 100 -39.97 17.57 27.27
CA ARG A 100 -40.58 16.25 27.51
C ARG A 100 -40.88 15.48 26.24
N SER A 101 -41.40 16.14 25.21
CA SER A 101 -41.64 15.51 23.91
C SER A 101 -40.34 15.02 23.28
N THR A 102 -39.25 15.79 23.40
CA THR A 102 -37.93 15.41 22.88
C THR A 102 -37.34 14.24 23.66
N GLU A 103 -37.45 14.25 24.99
CA GLU A 103 -37.03 13.13 25.86
C GLU A 103 -37.78 11.85 25.50
N LEU A 104 -39.11 11.92 25.37
CA LEU A 104 -39.94 10.76 25.00
C LEU A 104 -39.58 10.21 23.62
N LYS A 105 -39.35 11.10 22.63
CA LYS A 105 -38.86 10.67 21.31
C LYS A 105 -37.51 9.97 21.41
N ASN A 106 -36.56 10.52 22.17
CA ASN A 106 -35.25 9.91 22.36
C ASN A 106 -35.34 8.54 23.03
N ILE A 107 -36.18 8.39 24.07
CA ILE A 107 -36.41 7.12 24.75
C ILE A 107 -37.02 6.10 23.78
N LYS A 108 -38.03 6.49 23.00
CA LYS A 108 -38.66 5.64 21.98
C LYS A 108 -37.66 5.17 20.93
N ASN A 109 -36.86 6.08 20.39
CA ASN A 109 -35.81 5.80 19.41
C ASN A 109 -34.77 4.81 19.94
N ILE A 110 -34.34 4.97 21.21
CA ILE A 110 -33.42 4.03 21.86
C ILE A 110 -34.07 2.64 21.99
N ALA A 111 -35.35 2.59 22.38
CA ALA A 111 -36.08 1.33 22.53
C ALA A 111 -36.31 0.61 21.18
N GLU A 112 -36.52 1.35 20.10
CA GLU A 112 -36.72 0.82 18.74
C GLU A 112 -35.40 0.51 18.01
N GLY A 113 -34.24 0.87 18.60
CA GLY A 113 -32.93 0.70 17.97
C GLY A 113 -32.66 1.69 16.82
N GLU A 114 -33.59 2.59 16.52
CA GLU A 114 -33.44 3.64 15.52
C GLU A 114 -32.74 4.84 16.14
N VAL A 115 -31.42 4.95 15.95
CA VAL A 115 -30.71 6.17 16.37
C VAL A 115 -31.09 7.30 15.41
N LEU A 116 -32.11 8.10 15.74
CA LEU A 116 -32.41 9.34 15.02
C LEU A 116 -31.20 10.27 15.13
N VAL A 117 -30.41 10.29 14.06
CA VAL A 117 -29.24 11.14 13.94
C VAL A 117 -29.74 12.59 13.82
N SER A 118 -29.48 13.42 14.83
CA SER A 118 -29.75 14.87 14.74
C SER A 118 -29.21 15.46 13.44
N ASN A 119 -29.92 16.40 12.80
CA ASN A 119 -29.49 17.04 11.55
C ASN A 119 -28.01 17.50 11.55
N LYS A 120 -27.48 17.92 12.71
CA LYS A 120 -26.05 18.25 12.87
C LYS A 120 -25.15 17.02 12.68
N LYS A 121 -25.47 15.92 13.34
CA LYS A 121 -24.75 14.64 13.19
C LYS A 121 -24.93 14.06 11.78
N ALA A 122 -26.10 14.23 11.15
CA ALA A 122 -26.31 13.79 9.77
C ALA A 122 -25.40 14.54 8.80
N ARG A 123 -25.26 15.86 8.97
CA ARG A 123 -24.27 16.67 8.22
C ARG A 123 -22.83 16.25 8.50
N GLU A 124 -22.50 15.90 9.74
CA GLU A 124 -21.16 15.40 10.08
C GLU A 124 -20.86 14.05 9.42
N ILE A 125 -21.81 13.12 9.44
CA ILE A 125 -21.71 11.83 8.75
C ILE A 125 -21.56 12.05 7.25
N GLN A 126 -22.37 12.93 6.64
CA GLN A 126 -22.25 13.23 5.22
C GLN A 126 -20.86 13.80 4.88
N ARG A 127 -20.31 14.68 5.72
CA ARG A 127 -18.94 15.17 5.53
C ARG A 127 -17.91 14.05 5.60
N LYS A 128 -18.04 13.14 6.57
CA LYS A 128 -17.15 11.97 6.69
C LYS A 128 -17.26 11.03 5.49
N ILE A 129 -18.46 10.81 4.98
CA ILE A 129 -18.68 10.01 3.75
C ILE A 129 -17.96 10.68 2.59
N ASN A 130 -18.20 11.96 2.36
CA ASN A 130 -17.56 12.69 1.25
C ASN A 130 -16.02 12.68 1.37
N THR A 131 -15.46 12.85 2.59
CA THR A 131 -14.00 12.78 2.78
C THR A 131 -13.46 11.38 2.50
N LEU A 132 -14.14 10.33 2.95
CA LEU A 132 -13.74 8.95 2.68
C LEU A 132 -13.85 8.59 1.20
N GLU A 133 -14.85 9.13 0.50
CA GLU A 133 -14.98 8.97 -0.96
C GLU A 133 -13.82 9.65 -1.70
N THR A 134 -13.44 10.87 -1.32
CA THR A 134 -12.27 11.55 -1.90
C THR A 134 -10.97 10.79 -1.63
N GLU A 135 -10.75 10.33 -0.39
CA GLU A 135 -9.58 9.52 -0.03
C GLU A 135 -9.53 8.21 -0.83
N LYS A 136 -10.68 7.57 -1.06
CA LYS A 136 -10.78 6.37 -1.88
C LYS A 136 -10.43 6.66 -3.34
N GLU A 137 -10.94 7.75 -3.93
CA GLU A 137 -10.61 8.14 -5.30
C GLU A 137 -9.11 8.45 -5.47
N GLU A 138 -8.49 9.14 -4.50
CA GLU A 138 -7.05 9.40 -4.48
C GLU A 138 -6.24 8.10 -4.39
N LEU A 139 -6.69 7.14 -3.58
CA LEU A 139 -6.02 5.85 -3.44
C LEU A 139 -6.16 5.01 -4.72
N GLU A 140 -7.34 5.01 -5.36
CA GLU A 140 -7.57 4.32 -6.63
C GLU A 140 -6.74 4.91 -7.76
N THR A 141 -6.63 6.23 -7.85
CA THR A 141 -5.79 6.90 -8.85
C THR A 141 -4.31 6.61 -8.64
N ARG A 142 -3.84 6.61 -7.38
CA ARG A 142 -2.48 6.17 -7.03
C ARG A 142 -2.20 4.73 -7.45
N HIS A 143 -3.06 3.78 -7.06
CA HIS A 143 -2.89 2.38 -7.44
C HIS A 143 -2.92 2.18 -8.96
N LYS A 144 -3.79 2.90 -9.70
CA LYS A 144 -3.79 2.85 -11.18
C LYS A 144 -2.46 3.35 -11.76
N SER A 145 -1.88 4.40 -11.20
CA SER A 145 -0.58 4.92 -11.63
C SER A 145 0.55 3.93 -11.36
N GLU A 146 0.54 3.26 -10.20
CA GLU A 146 1.51 2.23 -9.83
C GLU A 146 1.40 0.99 -10.73
N ILE A 147 0.17 0.52 -10.98
CA ILE A 147 -0.09 -0.60 -11.91
C ILE A 147 0.47 -0.27 -13.30
N LYS A 148 0.23 0.96 -13.79
CA LYS A 148 0.75 1.38 -15.09
C LYS A 148 2.29 1.39 -15.09
N ALA A 149 2.92 1.94 -14.06
CA ALA A 149 4.38 1.93 -13.93
C ALA A 149 4.95 0.49 -13.88
N PHE A 150 4.29 -0.44 -13.18
CA PHE A 150 4.70 -1.85 -13.16
C PHE A 150 4.50 -2.53 -14.51
N GLN A 151 3.43 -2.21 -15.25
CA GLN A 151 3.20 -2.72 -16.60
C GLN A 151 4.32 -2.25 -17.56
N GLU A 152 4.70 -0.98 -17.51
CA GLU A 152 5.80 -0.42 -18.30
C GLU A 152 7.15 -1.10 -17.95
N GLN A 153 7.40 -1.38 -16.67
CA GLN A 153 8.58 -2.13 -16.24
C GLN A 153 8.59 -3.57 -16.75
N ILE A 154 7.44 -4.27 -16.68
CA ILE A 154 7.30 -5.63 -17.20
C ILE A 154 7.54 -5.64 -18.71
N GLU A 155 6.99 -4.69 -19.45
CA GLU A 155 7.21 -4.57 -20.90
C GLU A 155 8.69 -4.33 -21.23
N THR A 156 9.34 -3.42 -20.49
CA THR A 156 10.78 -3.15 -20.66
C THR A 156 11.62 -4.39 -20.37
N LEU A 157 11.37 -5.10 -19.26
CA LEU A 157 12.08 -6.34 -18.94
C LEU A 157 11.80 -7.46 -19.95
N THR A 158 10.57 -7.54 -20.46
CA THR A 158 10.20 -8.54 -21.47
C THR A 158 10.91 -8.28 -22.80
N THR A 159 10.98 -7.02 -23.24
CA THR A 159 11.73 -6.63 -24.44
C THR A 159 13.23 -6.86 -24.29
N GLU A 160 13.82 -6.52 -23.13
CA GLU A 160 15.23 -6.80 -22.84
C GLU A 160 15.56 -8.29 -22.81
N THR A 161 14.70 -9.11 -22.18
CA THR A 161 14.89 -10.56 -22.08
C THR A 161 14.73 -11.24 -23.44
N ASN A 162 13.77 -10.81 -24.26
CA ASN A 162 13.61 -11.28 -25.63
C ASN A 162 14.82 -10.91 -26.49
N GLY A 163 15.31 -9.67 -26.41
CA GLY A 163 16.53 -9.26 -27.11
C GLY A 163 17.76 -10.07 -26.70
N ARG A 164 17.90 -10.38 -25.40
CA ARG A 164 18.98 -11.29 -24.93
C ARG A 164 18.81 -12.71 -25.43
N LEU A 165 17.58 -13.22 -25.49
CA LEU A 165 17.27 -14.55 -26.04
C LEU A 165 17.63 -14.65 -27.51
N GLU A 166 17.31 -13.64 -28.32
CA GLU A 166 17.68 -13.61 -29.74
C GLU A 166 19.20 -13.64 -29.94
N VAL A 167 19.94 -12.83 -29.18
CA VAL A 167 21.41 -12.85 -29.21
C VAL A 167 21.95 -14.20 -28.78
N MET A 168 21.38 -14.80 -27.74
CA MET A 168 21.80 -16.11 -27.24
C MET A 168 21.50 -17.24 -28.22
N GLN A 169 20.35 -17.19 -28.92
CA GLN A 169 20.00 -18.12 -29.99
C GLN A 169 20.96 -18.02 -31.17
N LYS A 170 21.30 -16.79 -31.57
CA LYS A 170 22.30 -16.55 -32.62
C LYS A 170 23.65 -17.15 -32.26
N ASN A 171 24.16 -16.84 -31.05
CA ASN A 171 25.43 -17.38 -30.57
C ASN A 171 25.40 -18.92 -30.51
N LEU A 172 24.28 -19.53 -30.14
CA LEU A 172 24.14 -20.99 -30.09
C LEU A 172 24.11 -21.61 -31.49
N SER A 173 23.53 -20.94 -32.47
CA SER A 173 23.61 -21.32 -33.89
C SER A 173 25.05 -21.26 -34.40
N ASP A 174 25.77 -20.16 -34.12
CA ASP A 174 27.16 -19.97 -34.54
C ASP A 174 28.07 -21.05 -33.93
N VAL A 175 27.94 -21.32 -32.63
CA VAL A 175 28.69 -22.39 -31.93
C VAL A 175 28.36 -23.79 -32.46
N ASN A 176 27.10 -24.04 -32.84
CA ASN A 176 26.72 -25.32 -33.45
C ASN A 176 27.33 -25.48 -34.84
N GLN A 177 27.38 -24.41 -35.64
CA GLN A 177 28.06 -24.41 -36.93
C GLN A 177 29.56 -24.68 -36.75
N GLU A 178 30.24 -23.97 -35.86
CA GLU A 178 31.66 -24.23 -35.54
C GLU A 178 31.90 -25.68 -35.10
N ASN A 179 31.03 -26.23 -34.24
CA ASN A 179 31.11 -27.63 -33.84
C ASN A 179 30.93 -28.60 -35.01
N THR A 180 30.09 -28.27 -35.99
CA THR A 180 29.93 -29.12 -37.20
C THR A 180 31.17 -29.06 -38.09
N GLU A 181 31.76 -27.87 -38.25
CA GLU A 181 33.02 -27.66 -38.99
C GLU A 181 34.19 -28.38 -38.32
N LEU A 182 34.32 -28.28 -36.99
CA LEU A 182 35.33 -28.99 -36.20
C LEU A 182 35.17 -30.51 -36.30
N LYS A 183 33.94 -31.03 -36.24
CA LYS A 183 33.68 -32.47 -36.43
C LYS A 183 34.06 -32.93 -37.83
N ALA A 184 33.77 -32.13 -38.85
CA ALA A 184 34.19 -32.42 -40.22
C ALA A 184 35.72 -32.42 -40.36
N ALA A 185 36.41 -31.43 -39.79
CA ALA A 185 37.86 -31.35 -39.77
C ALA A 185 38.49 -32.52 -39.00
N LEU A 186 37.94 -32.89 -37.85
CA LEU A 186 38.37 -34.06 -37.06
C LEU A 186 38.22 -35.35 -37.86
N LYS A 187 37.13 -35.52 -38.61
CA LYS A 187 36.95 -36.67 -39.48
C LYS A 187 38.04 -36.73 -40.56
N VAL A 188 38.29 -35.61 -41.24
CA VAL A 188 39.37 -35.52 -42.25
C VAL A 188 40.73 -35.85 -41.65
N LEU A 189 41.04 -35.31 -40.47
CA LEU A 189 42.28 -35.62 -39.76
C LEU A 189 42.39 -37.08 -39.35
N LYS A 190 41.28 -37.69 -38.90
CA LYS A 190 41.23 -39.11 -38.56
C LYS A 190 41.46 -39.99 -39.79
N ASP A 191 40.78 -39.71 -40.88
CA ASP A 191 40.95 -40.42 -42.15
C ASP A 191 42.40 -40.26 -42.68
N THR A 192 42.99 -39.07 -42.50
CA THR A 192 44.40 -38.81 -42.83
C THR A 192 45.36 -39.55 -41.89
N ALA A 193 45.04 -39.65 -40.59
CA ALA A 193 45.83 -40.36 -39.59
C ALA A 193 45.80 -41.87 -39.82
N GLU A 194 44.64 -42.44 -40.15
CA GLU A 194 44.49 -43.86 -40.54
C GLU A 194 45.26 -44.15 -41.85
N GLY A 195 45.22 -43.23 -42.82
CA GLY A 195 46.08 -43.29 -44.00
C GLY A 195 47.58 -43.16 -43.67
N SER A 196 47.92 -42.35 -42.68
CA SER A 196 49.27 -42.19 -42.12
C SER A 196 49.71 -43.44 -41.34
N GLU A 197 48.79 -44.15 -40.70
CA GLU A 197 49.06 -45.38 -39.96
C GLU A 197 49.32 -46.53 -40.95
N ALA A 198 48.62 -46.56 -42.08
CA ALA A 198 48.95 -47.44 -43.20
C ALA A 198 50.34 -47.12 -43.80
N THR A 199 50.73 -45.85 -43.89
CA THR A 199 52.10 -45.48 -44.31
C THR A 199 53.14 -45.71 -43.21
N LYS A 200 52.77 -45.61 -41.94
CA LYS A 200 53.63 -45.93 -40.78
C LYS A 200 53.85 -47.42 -40.65
N ILE A 201 52.86 -48.26 -40.92
CA ILE A 201 53.00 -49.73 -41.02
C ILE A 201 53.94 -50.09 -42.18
N ASN A 202 53.80 -49.43 -43.34
CA ASN A 202 54.74 -49.60 -44.46
C ASN A 202 56.16 -49.08 -44.13
N ALA A 203 56.27 -47.97 -43.40
CA ALA A 203 57.54 -47.42 -42.96
C ALA A 203 58.18 -48.26 -41.85
N GLU A 204 57.40 -48.88 -40.96
CA GLU A 204 57.84 -49.85 -39.94
C GLU A 204 58.28 -51.16 -40.58
N LYS A 205 57.60 -51.59 -41.64
CA LYS A 205 58.02 -52.73 -42.45
C LYS A 205 59.34 -52.44 -43.18
N ASN A 206 59.49 -51.23 -43.74
CA ASN A 206 60.74 -50.77 -44.34
C ASN A 206 61.85 -50.54 -43.27
N LEU A 207 61.50 -50.08 -42.07
CA LEU A 207 62.41 -49.92 -40.93
C LEU A 207 62.81 -51.26 -40.32
N ALA A 208 61.95 -52.28 -40.35
CA ALA A 208 62.31 -53.65 -39.98
C ALA A 208 63.31 -54.21 -40.99
N MET A 209 63.08 -53.97 -42.29
CA MET A 209 64.02 -54.27 -43.36
C MET A 209 65.35 -53.53 -43.18
N LEU A 210 65.31 -52.25 -42.79
CA LEU A 210 66.50 -51.44 -42.50
C LEU A 210 67.19 -51.84 -41.19
N ARG A 211 66.46 -52.29 -40.15
CA ARG A 211 67.01 -52.81 -38.89
C ARG A 211 67.69 -54.16 -39.09
N GLU A 212 67.16 -55.00 -39.98
CA GLU A 212 67.81 -56.22 -40.45
C GLU A 212 69.10 -55.90 -41.23
N GLN A 213 69.09 -54.83 -42.03
CA GLN A 213 70.29 -54.28 -42.66
C GLN A 213 71.27 -53.64 -41.65
N LEU A 214 70.78 -52.99 -40.58
CA LEU A 214 71.60 -52.35 -39.54
C LEU A 214 72.17 -53.35 -38.53
N SER A 215 71.49 -54.46 -38.28
CA SER A 215 72.01 -55.62 -37.53
C SER A 215 73.28 -56.20 -38.18
N ASN A 216 73.46 -55.97 -39.48
CA ASN A 216 74.68 -56.32 -40.22
C ASN A 216 75.75 -55.22 -40.18
N VAL A 217 75.47 -54.07 -39.54
CA VAL A 217 76.38 -52.94 -39.38
C VAL A 217 76.58 -52.67 -37.88
N SER A 218 77.50 -53.48 -37.35
CA SER A 218 78.45 -53.16 -36.27
C SER A 218 77.91 -52.61 -34.95
N ASP A 219 78.14 -53.41 -33.90
CA ASP A 219 79.11 -53.06 -32.85
C ASP A 219 79.61 -51.61 -32.94
N ASP A 220 78.95 -50.68 -32.22
CA ASP A 220 79.71 -49.62 -31.61
C ASP A 220 79.00 -49.00 -30.39
N ARG A 221 79.81 -48.81 -29.37
CA ARG A 221 79.48 -48.21 -28.08
C ARG A 221 79.15 -46.74 -28.28
N ASN A 222 77.89 -46.33 -28.10
CA ASN A 222 77.52 -45.01 -27.55
C ASN A 222 76.00 -44.91 -27.32
N SER A 223 75.47 -45.73 -26.40
CA SER A 223 74.05 -45.76 -26.01
C SER A 223 73.68 -44.83 -24.85
N GLU A 224 74.29 -43.65 -24.73
CA GLU A 224 73.97 -42.71 -23.64
C GLU A 224 72.94 -41.64 -24.07
N ARG A 225 72.96 -41.19 -25.33
CA ARG A 225 72.07 -40.10 -25.82
C ARG A 225 70.63 -40.56 -26.10
N ALA A 226 70.43 -41.81 -26.51
CA ALA A 226 69.09 -42.37 -26.74
C ALA A 226 68.32 -42.61 -25.43
N ARG A 227 69.02 -42.93 -24.33
CA ARG A 227 68.42 -43.11 -23.00
C ARG A 227 68.03 -41.77 -22.35
N GLN A 228 68.75 -40.68 -22.63
CA GLN A 228 68.38 -39.33 -22.16
C GLN A 228 67.15 -38.75 -22.88
N ALA A 229 66.97 -39.02 -24.18
CA ALA A 229 65.80 -38.56 -24.94
C ALA A 229 64.49 -39.25 -24.55
N ILE A 230 64.55 -40.50 -24.09
CA ILE A 230 63.37 -41.25 -23.62
C ILE A 230 62.96 -40.80 -22.20
N LYS A 231 63.93 -40.42 -21.35
CA LYS A 231 63.65 -39.93 -19.98
C LYS A 231 63.00 -38.54 -19.96
N SER A 232 63.31 -37.67 -20.93
CA SER A 232 62.64 -36.35 -21.07
C SER A 232 61.22 -36.46 -21.63
N ALA A 233 60.95 -37.44 -22.50
CA ALA A 233 59.62 -37.69 -23.06
C ALA A 233 58.62 -38.24 -22.02
N ILE A 234 59.08 -39.11 -21.10
CA ILE A 234 58.25 -39.65 -20.00
C ILE A 234 57.94 -38.58 -18.94
N THR A 235 58.85 -37.64 -18.72
CA THR A 235 58.65 -36.50 -17.79
C THR A 235 57.65 -35.48 -18.35
N HIS A 236 57.54 -35.34 -19.67
CA HIS A 236 56.56 -34.47 -20.32
C HIS A 236 55.12 -35.01 -20.32
N ALA A 237 54.95 -36.34 -20.24
CA ALA A 237 53.63 -36.99 -20.27
C ALA A 237 52.96 -37.10 -18.89
N SER A 238 53.72 -37.08 -17.79
CA SER A 238 53.15 -37.15 -16.43
C SER A 238 52.57 -35.83 -15.90
N ASN A 239 52.93 -34.69 -16.51
CA ASN A 239 52.49 -33.35 -16.07
C ASN A 239 51.16 -32.87 -16.68
N SER A 240 50.51 -33.64 -17.56
CA SER A 240 49.27 -33.24 -18.26
C SER A 240 47.97 -33.80 -17.65
N LEU A 241 48.05 -34.49 -16.50
CA LEU A 241 46.94 -35.31 -15.98
C LEU A 241 46.24 -34.78 -14.72
N ASN A 242 46.49 -33.55 -14.26
CA ASN A 242 45.87 -33.03 -13.02
C ASN A 242 45.20 -31.65 -13.12
N VAL A 243 44.65 -31.29 -14.29
CA VAL A 243 43.98 -29.98 -14.50
C VAL A 243 42.45 -30.10 -14.64
N ASN A 244 41.94 -31.28 -14.98
CA ASN A 244 40.52 -31.47 -15.31
C ASN A 244 39.57 -31.50 -14.12
N SER A 245 40.07 -31.82 -12.91
CA SER A 245 39.27 -31.87 -11.68
C SER A 245 38.84 -30.47 -11.20
N LEU A 246 39.64 -29.42 -11.47
CA LEU A 246 39.31 -28.04 -11.09
C LEU A 246 38.14 -27.45 -11.92
N TYR A 247 38.00 -27.85 -13.19
CA TYR A 247 36.99 -27.29 -14.09
C TYR A 247 35.54 -27.70 -13.73
N GLU A 248 35.35 -28.85 -13.08
CA GLU A 248 34.03 -29.28 -12.59
C GLU A 248 33.51 -28.41 -11.43
N LEU A 249 34.41 -27.81 -10.63
CA LEU A 249 34.01 -27.02 -9.47
C LEU A 249 33.56 -25.61 -9.84
N ILE A 250 34.42 -24.89 -10.56
CA ILE A 250 34.29 -23.43 -10.77
C ILE A 250 33.59 -23.10 -12.10
N GLY A 251 33.31 -24.12 -12.93
CA GLY A 251 33.00 -23.95 -14.36
C GLY A 251 34.28 -23.61 -15.13
N THR A 252 34.27 -23.70 -16.46
CA THR A 252 35.44 -23.29 -17.25
C THR A 252 35.77 -21.82 -16.96
N PRO A 253 36.87 -21.51 -16.24
CA PRO A 253 37.27 -20.15 -15.95
C PRO A 253 37.53 -19.45 -17.28
N ARG A 254 37.03 -18.23 -17.41
CA ARG A 254 37.14 -17.43 -18.63
C ARG A 254 38.55 -16.91 -18.85
N SER A 255 39.36 -16.88 -17.80
CA SER A 255 40.74 -16.41 -17.82
C SER A 255 41.62 -17.19 -16.84
N ASN A 256 42.93 -17.18 -17.06
CA ASN A 256 43.90 -17.71 -16.09
C ASN A 256 43.81 -16.96 -14.75
N THR A 257 43.53 -15.66 -14.81
CA THR A 257 43.32 -14.78 -13.65
C THR A 257 42.14 -15.24 -12.81
N GLU A 258 41.05 -15.69 -13.44
CA GLU A 258 39.87 -16.20 -12.74
C GLU A 258 40.15 -17.53 -12.03
N ARG A 259 40.96 -18.40 -12.64
CA ARG A 259 41.41 -19.65 -12.01
C ARG A 259 42.26 -19.38 -10.78
N ASP A 260 43.26 -18.51 -10.89
CA ASP A 260 44.16 -18.16 -9.78
C ASP A 260 43.38 -17.48 -8.65
N LEU A 261 42.40 -16.64 -9.00
CA LEU A 261 41.52 -15.97 -8.05
C LEU A 261 40.62 -16.96 -7.31
N ALA A 262 40.01 -17.91 -8.01
CA ALA A 262 39.17 -18.92 -7.38
C ALA A 262 39.98 -19.78 -6.40
N PHE A 263 41.19 -20.18 -6.79
CA PHE A 263 42.09 -20.94 -5.91
C PHE A 263 42.46 -20.15 -4.66
N LEU A 264 42.80 -18.87 -4.81
CA LEU A 264 43.22 -18.00 -3.73
C LEU A 264 42.09 -17.70 -2.74
N ILE A 265 40.87 -17.43 -3.23
CA ILE A 265 39.69 -17.24 -2.38
C ILE A 265 39.35 -18.53 -1.64
N ILE A 266 39.36 -19.67 -2.32
CA ILE A 266 39.03 -20.96 -1.71
C ILE A 266 40.07 -21.34 -0.65
N SER A 267 41.35 -21.14 -0.92
CA SER A 267 42.44 -21.45 0.03
C SER A 267 42.34 -20.62 1.30
N ASN A 268 41.99 -19.33 1.20
CA ASN A 268 41.83 -18.47 2.37
C ASN A 268 40.58 -18.83 3.19
N LEU A 269 39.46 -19.12 2.53
CA LEU A 269 38.21 -19.50 3.20
C LEU A 269 38.27 -20.89 3.86
N LEU A 270 39.11 -21.81 3.37
CA LEU A 270 39.33 -23.13 3.98
C LEU A 270 39.92 -23.04 5.40
N ASN A 271 40.64 -21.96 5.71
CA ASN A 271 41.19 -21.72 7.04
C ASN A 271 40.10 -21.29 8.05
N GLY A 272 38.83 -21.30 7.65
CA GLY A 272 37.69 -20.94 8.51
C GLY A 272 37.46 -19.43 8.60
N GLU A 273 38.23 -18.64 7.86
CA GLU A 273 38.09 -17.18 7.84
C GLU A 273 36.95 -16.76 6.90
N THR A 274 36.17 -15.76 7.31
CA THR A 274 35.19 -15.10 6.43
C THR A 274 35.84 -13.89 5.79
N MET A 275 35.78 -13.79 4.47
CA MET A 275 36.38 -12.66 3.73
C MET A 275 35.34 -11.61 3.38
N SER A 276 35.64 -10.34 3.65
CA SER A 276 34.86 -9.21 3.15
C SER A 276 35.01 -9.06 1.64
N LYS A 277 34.03 -8.43 0.99
CA LYS A 277 34.08 -8.12 -0.44
C LYS A 277 35.33 -7.30 -0.81
N GLU A 278 35.74 -6.41 0.06
CA GLU A 278 36.88 -5.52 -0.12
C GLU A 278 38.21 -6.29 -0.04
N GLU A 279 38.32 -7.26 0.87
CA GLU A 279 39.48 -8.18 0.93
C GLU A 279 39.56 -9.07 -0.30
N VAL A 280 38.42 -9.59 -0.77
CA VAL A 280 38.39 -10.36 -2.03
C VAL A 280 38.90 -9.49 -3.18
N TYR A 281 38.51 -8.22 -3.24
CA TYR A 281 38.95 -7.29 -4.28
C TYR A 281 40.41 -6.87 -4.15
N SER A 282 40.95 -6.75 -2.94
CA SER A 282 42.36 -6.37 -2.76
C SER A 282 43.31 -7.52 -3.12
N ILE A 283 42.87 -8.75 -2.91
CA ILE A 283 43.62 -9.96 -3.24
C ILE A 283 43.50 -10.29 -4.74
N SER A 284 42.45 -9.80 -5.39
CA SER A 284 42.23 -10.06 -6.81
C SER A 284 43.08 -9.18 -7.73
N LYS A 285 43.86 -9.83 -8.59
CA LYS A 285 44.47 -9.19 -9.76
C LYS A 285 43.48 -9.00 -10.91
N ALA A 286 42.34 -9.71 -10.87
CA ALA A 286 41.24 -9.52 -11.80
C ALA A 286 40.44 -8.27 -11.37
N GLY A 287 40.14 -7.36 -12.30
CA GLY A 287 39.41 -6.14 -11.96
C GLY A 287 38.11 -6.39 -11.17
N LYS A 288 37.59 -5.38 -10.47
CA LYS A 288 36.41 -5.50 -9.59
C LYS A 288 35.20 -6.15 -10.27
N SER A 289 35.01 -5.87 -11.57
CA SER A 289 33.93 -6.43 -12.39
C SER A 289 34.06 -7.95 -12.57
N GLU A 290 35.24 -8.42 -12.97
CA GLU A 290 35.52 -9.84 -13.20
C GLU A 290 35.41 -10.62 -11.88
N THR A 291 36.01 -10.08 -10.81
CA THR A 291 35.92 -10.66 -9.47
C THR A 291 34.48 -10.76 -8.97
N GLY A 292 33.68 -9.71 -9.18
CA GLY A 292 32.26 -9.73 -8.81
C GLY A 292 31.46 -10.79 -9.57
N SER A 293 31.72 -10.94 -10.87
CA SER A 293 31.05 -11.96 -11.69
C SER A 293 31.38 -13.38 -11.24
N MET A 294 32.63 -13.63 -10.85
CA MET A 294 33.07 -14.93 -10.33
C MET A 294 32.42 -15.25 -8.98
N LEU A 295 32.41 -14.29 -8.04
CA LEU A 295 31.75 -14.45 -6.74
C LEU A 295 30.26 -14.80 -6.88
N ASN A 296 29.55 -14.11 -7.77
CA ASN A 296 28.14 -14.39 -8.04
C ASN A 296 27.92 -15.80 -8.61
N ARG A 297 28.83 -16.28 -9.46
CA ARG A 297 28.78 -17.65 -9.99
C ARG A 297 29.05 -18.72 -8.94
N LEU A 298 30.00 -18.48 -8.04
CA LEU A 298 30.29 -19.39 -6.94
C LEU A 298 29.12 -19.42 -5.94
N ALA A 299 28.48 -18.28 -5.71
CA ALA A 299 27.27 -18.18 -4.90
C ALA A 299 26.08 -18.91 -5.55
N SER A 300 25.85 -18.74 -6.86
CA SER A 300 24.74 -19.41 -7.56
C SER A 300 24.88 -20.93 -7.60
N LYS A 301 26.12 -21.45 -7.56
CA LYS A 301 26.41 -22.89 -7.42
C LYS A 301 26.37 -23.40 -5.98
N ASN A 302 25.97 -22.56 -5.01
CA ASN A 302 25.93 -22.89 -3.60
C ASN A 302 27.31 -23.32 -3.05
N ILE A 303 28.41 -22.80 -3.61
CA ILE A 303 29.78 -23.03 -3.13
C ILE A 303 30.13 -21.98 -2.07
N LEU A 304 29.74 -20.73 -2.32
CA LEU A 304 29.87 -19.62 -1.38
C LEU A 304 28.50 -19.17 -0.87
N LYS A 305 28.44 -18.79 0.40
CA LYS A 305 27.34 -18.01 0.97
C LYS A 305 27.85 -16.58 1.19
N HIS A 306 26.99 -15.60 0.95
CA HIS A 306 27.26 -14.22 1.33
C HIS A 306 26.24 -13.76 2.38
N GLU A 307 26.72 -13.09 3.42
CA GLU A 307 25.89 -12.51 4.48
C GLU A 307 26.28 -11.05 4.67
N LYS A 308 25.32 -10.22 5.09
CA LYS A 308 25.64 -8.86 5.51
C LYS A 308 26.03 -8.89 6.99
N ASP A 309 27.18 -8.30 7.32
CA ASP A 309 27.54 -8.06 8.71
C ASP A 309 26.70 -6.92 9.33
N ALA A 310 26.94 -6.64 10.62
CA ALA A 310 26.25 -5.58 11.35
C ALA A 310 26.47 -4.18 10.73
N ASP A 311 27.56 -3.99 9.99
CA ASP A 311 27.91 -2.75 9.30
C ASP A 311 27.35 -2.71 7.86
N GLY A 312 26.57 -3.71 7.46
CA GLY A 312 25.94 -3.82 6.15
C GLY A 312 26.89 -4.25 5.03
N ARG A 313 28.12 -4.67 5.34
CA ARG A 313 29.12 -5.13 4.36
C ARG A 313 28.92 -6.60 4.06
N TYR A 314 29.17 -6.99 2.81
CA TYR A 314 29.06 -8.38 2.40
C TYR A 314 30.30 -9.17 2.81
N ARG A 315 30.10 -10.23 3.60
CA ARG A 315 31.11 -11.23 3.92
C ARG A 315 30.78 -12.55 3.24
N TYR A 316 31.81 -13.22 2.73
CA TYR A 316 31.71 -14.49 2.04
C TYR A 316 32.28 -15.60 2.91
N SER A 317 31.60 -16.74 2.93
CA SER A 317 32.03 -17.96 3.61
C SER A 317 31.75 -19.18 2.72
N LEU A 318 32.51 -20.26 2.91
CA LEU A 318 32.24 -21.52 2.22
C LEU A 318 30.98 -22.18 2.82
N THR A 319 30.11 -22.70 1.96
CA THR A 319 29.01 -23.56 2.39
C THR A 319 29.53 -24.96 2.74
N LYS A 320 28.71 -25.80 3.39
CA LYS A 320 29.05 -27.22 3.61
C LYS A 320 29.41 -27.93 2.30
N LEU A 321 28.62 -27.69 1.24
CA LEU A 321 28.87 -28.23 -0.10
C LEU A 321 30.19 -27.71 -0.68
N GLY A 322 30.49 -26.42 -0.50
CA GLY A 322 31.76 -25.82 -0.90
C GLY A 322 32.95 -26.48 -0.20
N ILE A 323 32.87 -26.70 1.11
CA ILE A 323 33.92 -27.36 1.89
C ILE A 323 34.14 -28.81 1.41
N GLU A 324 33.08 -29.59 1.24
CA GLU A 324 33.19 -30.99 0.77
C GLU A 324 33.82 -31.06 -0.62
N LYS A 325 33.35 -30.23 -1.55
CA LYS A 325 33.87 -30.14 -2.92
C LYS A 325 35.36 -29.80 -2.94
N VAL A 326 35.77 -28.84 -2.12
CA VAL A 326 37.17 -28.42 -2.04
C VAL A 326 38.03 -29.49 -1.38
N LYS A 327 37.54 -30.17 -0.33
CA LYS A 327 38.25 -31.31 0.28
C LYS A 327 38.47 -32.45 -0.71
N THR A 328 37.47 -32.77 -1.53
CA THR A 328 37.60 -33.79 -2.59
C THR A 328 38.65 -33.38 -3.62
N LEU A 329 38.73 -32.10 -3.99
CA LEU A 329 39.79 -31.61 -4.88
C LEU A 329 41.18 -31.72 -4.28
N LEU A 330 41.34 -31.34 -3.01
CA LEU A 330 42.63 -31.44 -2.32
C LEU A 330 43.08 -32.89 -2.15
N ALA A 331 42.14 -33.80 -1.84
CA ALA A 331 42.42 -35.23 -1.73
C ALA A 331 42.83 -35.88 -3.06
N ASN A 332 42.38 -35.32 -4.20
CA ASN A 332 42.78 -35.77 -5.53
C ASN A 332 44.10 -35.14 -6.02
N ALA A 333 44.55 -34.06 -5.37
CA ALA A 333 45.78 -33.34 -5.71
C ALA A 333 46.99 -33.80 -4.88
N SER A 334 46.77 -34.40 -3.70
CA SER A 334 47.78 -34.96 -2.80
C SER A 334 48.17 -36.39 -3.18
#